data_AF-A0A1U7LK77-F1
#
_entry.id   AF-A0A1U7LK77-F1
#
_cell.length_a   1.000
_cell.length_b   1.000
_cell.length_c   1.000
_cell.angle_alpha   90.00
_cell.angle_beta   90.00
_cell.angle_gamma   90.00
#
_symmetry.space_group_name_H-M   'P 1'
#
loop_
_entity.id
_entity.type
_entity.pdbx_description
1 polymer ?
#
loop_
_entity_poly.entity_id
_entity_poly.type
_entity_poly.pdbx_seq_one_letter_code
_entity_poly.pdbx_strand_id
1 'polypeptide(L)'
;MKSIPCGSSDSSKVSLSIPMTQEPSFKENLYQPPWYANHFIGIAGPSGSGKTWVAKQLIRELNVPWVIIMSLDSFYKSLNPEQHERAHRDEYNFDHPDAIDWNLMAEKLGELKNGKKVEIPIYSFKEHQRMEETTTLYGANVVILEGIFALHDERIRNLLDMKVYIDTDADLCLARRIRRDIKERERDIDSVLKQYLAFVKPSIDNYVRPQQKNADVIVPWGTENLAAVRLLVQHIQRALSERSDLHREGLKKLGKRCSEDEGIPDNVLFMHSVVSDQSFCGDKYMLYLERIAALVLERALDDSPDRDIPLDVTYTGQEKAAEVCGVSIFRAGNRLKAGLQRVLRQVSIGELVIEHNPETGEPQLHDRNIPSNIANKHVLLMDSQIATASIALMAIRVLLDHGVKQDRIIFVTFTACPQGLRALSKVFPKVRIVAGELDDELVHKHNGS
;
A
#
# COMPACT_ATOMS: atom_id res chain seq x y z
N MET A 1 -6.04 19.60 69.24
CA MET A 1 -5.67 20.63 68.25
C MET A 1 -4.20 20.42 67.91
N LYS A 2 -3.72 20.07 66.72
CA LYS A 2 -4.26 19.79 65.38
C LYS A 2 -3.47 18.58 64.86
N SER A 3 -4.17 17.65 64.21
CA SER A 3 -3.62 16.52 63.46
C SER A 3 -2.75 16.99 62.29
N ILE A 4 -1.52 16.49 62.19
CA ILE A 4 -0.68 16.53 60.99
C ILE A 4 -0.53 15.07 60.54
N PRO A 5 -1.11 14.65 59.40
CA PRO A 5 -0.95 13.30 58.92
C PRO A 5 0.40 13.14 58.20
N CYS A 6 1.09 12.03 58.47
CA CYS A 6 2.19 11.54 57.65
C CYS A 6 1.69 11.35 56.21
N GLY A 7 2.30 12.09 55.27
CA GLY A 7 2.12 11.85 53.85
C GLY A 7 2.75 10.51 53.46
N SER A 8 1.90 9.56 53.09
CA SER A 8 2.28 8.35 52.37
C SER A 8 2.81 8.71 50.99
N SER A 9 3.87 8.02 50.58
CA SER A 9 4.53 8.10 49.29
C SER A 9 3.58 7.79 48.13
N ASP A 10 3.06 8.80 47.45
CA ASP A 10 2.47 8.64 46.12
C ASP A 10 3.58 8.63 45.08
N SER A 11 3.91 7.42 44.63
CA SER A 11 4.60 7.19 43.37
C SER A 11 3.66 7.58 42.22
N SER A 12 3.65 8.87 41.89
CA SER A 12 2.99 9.36 40.68
C SER A 12 3.72 8.77 39.47
N LYS A 13 3.23 7.60 39.01
CA LYS A 13 3.45 7.13 37.65
C LYS A 13 2.98 8.24 36.72
N VAL A 14 3.94 9.01 36.19
CA VAL A 14 3.71 9.90 35.05
C VAL A 14 3.39 8.97 33.89
N SER A 15 2.10 8.69 33.68
CA SER A 15 1.61 8.09 32.46
C SER A 15 1.83 9.09 31.34
N LEU A 16 2.91 8.88 30.59
CA LEU A 16 3.10 9.45 29.26
C LEU A 16 1.92 8.97 28.41
N SER A 17 0.86 9.77 28.39
CA SER A 17 -0.24 9.64 27.44
C SER A 17 0.31 10.06 26.09
N ILE A 18 0.76 9.07 25.33
CA ILE A 18 1.00 9.22 23.91
C ILE A 18 -0.34 9.67 23.31
N PRO A 19 -0.43 10.82 22.63
CA PRO A 19 -1.64 11.15 21.90
C PRO A 19 -1.84 10.06 20.87
N MET A 20 -2.90 9.26 21.03
CA MET A 20 -3.33 8.27 20.06
C MET A 20 -3.47 8.99 18.72
N THR A 21 -2.46 8.85 17.86
CA THR A 21 -2.56 9.15 16.43
C THR A 21 -3.83 8.46 15.95
N GLN A 22 -4.77 9.28 15.51
CA GLN A 22 -6.07 8.97 14.91
C GLN A 22 -6.25 7.47 14.67
N GLU A 23 -7.16 6.85 15.44
CA GLU A 23 -7.65 5.51 15.15
C GLU A 23 -7.83 5.39 13.64
N PRO A 24 -7.31 4.33 12.97
CA PRO A 24 -7.65 4.09 11.58
C PRO A 24 -9.16 4.03 11.56
N SER A 25 -9.79 5.07 11.01
CA SER A 25 -11.24 5.17 10.97
C SER A 25 -11.69 4.04 10.06
N PHE A 26 -11.94 2.87 10.62
CA PHE A 26 -12.78 1.85 10.03
C PHE A 26 -14.16 2.49 9.93
N LYS A 27 -14.37 3.32 8.88
CA LYS A 27 -15.70 3.72 8.47
C LYS A 27 -16.47 2.42 8.32
N GLU A 28 -17.62 2.33 8.98
CA GLU A 28 -18.21 1.09 9.53
C GLU A 28 -18.43 -0.10 8.58
N ASN A 29 -18.15 0.04 7.27
CA ASN A 29 -18.26 -0.99 6.24
C ASN A 29 -17.12 -0.97 5.18
N LEU A 30 -15.96 -0.37 5.46
CA LEU A 30 -14.86 -0.28 4.49
C LEU A 30 -13.69 -1.19 4.88
N TYR A 31 -13.36 -2.16 4.01
CA TYR A 31 -12.10 -2.90 4.09
C TYR A 31 -10.98 -2.04 3.52
N GLN A 32 -9.95 -1.79 4.33
CA GLN A 32 -8.70 -1.21 3.88
C GLN A 32 -7.64 -2.30 3.93
N PRO A 33 -6.97 -2.58 2.81
CA PRO A 33 -5.93 -3.59 2.79
C PRO A 33 -4.70 -3.09 3.57
N PRO A 34 -3.77 -3.98 3.93
CA PRO A 34 -2.65 -3.66 4.82
C PRO A 34 -1.79 -2.48 4.34
N TRP A 35 -1.59 -2.38 3.02
CA TRP A 35 -0.81 -1.33 2.37
C TRP A 35 -1.53 0.01 2.23
N TYR A 36 -2.71 0.20 2.82
CA TYR A 36 -3.31 1.53 2.99
C TYR A 36 -2.89 2.16 4.33
N ALA A 37 -2.38 1.34 5.27
CA ALA A 37 -1.82 1.80 6.53
C ALA A 37 -0.31 2.08 6.39
N ASN A 38 0.06 2.92 5.41
CA ASN A 38 1.45 3.30 5.16
C ASN A 38 2.09 3.91 6.39
N HIS A 39 3.32 3.53 6.70
CA HIS A 39 4.11 4.16 7.74
C HIS A 39 5.03 5.21 7.12
N PHE A 40 4.79 6.49 7.41
CA PHE A 40 5.56 7.60 6.84
C PHE A 40 6.68 8.04 7.77
N ILE A 41 7.91 8.02 7.28
CA ILE A 41 9.11 8.41 8.04
C ILE A 41 9.76 9.60 7.35
N GLY A 42 9.92 10.72 8.04
CA GLY A 42 10.70 11.85 7.54
C GLY A 42 12.12 11.83 8.10
N ILE A 43 13.12 11.91 7.22
CA ILE A 43 14.54 11.98 7.58
C ILE A 43 15.10 13.32 7.10
N ALA A 44 15.32 14.24 8.04
CA ALA A 44 15.95 15.53 7.78
C ALA A 44 17.40 15.59 8.31
N GLY A 45 18.12 16.63 7.87
CA GLY A 45 19.48 16.92 8.31
C GLY A 45 20.34 17.55 7.20
N PRO A 46 21.52 18.10 7.54
CA PRO A 46 22.37 18.82 6.60
C PRO A 46 22.82 17.97 5.39
N SER A 47 23.15 18.62 4.27
CA SER A 47 23.79 17.92 3.15
C SER A 47 25.10 17.28 3.62
N GLY A 48 25.30 15.98 3.35
CA GLY A 48 26.48 15.24 3.81
C GLY A 48 26.35 14.57 5.19
N SER A 49 25.23 14.74 5.90
CA SER A 49 25.04 14.12 7.23
C SER A 49 24.83 12.60 7.20
N GLY A 50 24.40 12.05 6.07
CA GLY A 50 24.17 10.59 5.91
C GLY A 50 22.70 10.17 5.86
N LYS A 51 21.74 11.10 5.68
CA LYS A 51 20.30 10.80 5.51
C LYS A 51 20.00 9.64 4.55
N THR A 52 20.51 9.73 3.32
CA THR A 52 20.32 8.72 2.28
C THR A 52 20.95 7.38 2.66
N TRP A 53 22.04 7.39 3.43
CA TRP A 53 22.65 6.16 3.94
C TRP A 53 21.76 5.52 5.00
N VAL A 54 21.26 6.29 5.97
CA VAL A 54 20.32 5.80 7.00
C VAL A 54 19.06 5.23 6.34
N ALA A 55 18.47 5.95 5.39
CA ALA A 55 17.31 5.48 4.63
C ALA A 55 17.58 4.13 3.93
N LYS A 56 18.74 3.96 3.30
CA LYS A 56 19.14 2.70 2.65
C LYS A 56 19.40 1.57 3.65
N GLN A 57 19.96 1.86 4.83
CA GLN A 57 20.13 0.85 5.87
C GLN A 57 18.80 0.40 6.46
N LEU A 58 17.87 1.33 6.69
CA LEU A 58 16.50 0.99 7.13
C LEU A 58 15.85 0.00 6.17
N ILE A 59 15.94 0.21 4.86
CA ILE A 59 15.40 -0.72 3.86
C ILE A 59 16.01 -2.12 3.99
N ARG A 60 17.33 -2.19 4.12
CA ARG A 60 18.05 -3.47 4.21
C ARG A 60 17.71 -4.25 5.47
N GLU A 61 17.59 -3.57 6.61
CA GLU A 61 17.33 -4.20 7.90
C GLU A 61 15.85 -4.49 8.14
N LEU A 62 14.92 -3.68 7.61
CA LEU A 62 13.49 -3.91 7.79
C LEU A 62 13.02 -5.22 7.15
N ASN A 63 13.62 -5.62 6.03
CA ASN A 63 13.28 -6.84 5.28
C ASN A 63 11.77 -7.00 4.99
N VAL A 64 11.04 -5.90 4.87
CA VAL A 64 9.62 -5.89 4.50
C VAL A 64 9.48 -5.59 3.02
N PRO A 65 8.53 -6.24 2.32
CA PRO A 65 8.24 -5.88 0.94
C PRO A 65 7.65 -4.46 0.88
N TRP A 66 7.94 -3.75 -0.22
CA TRP A 66 7.37 -2.44 -0.55
C TRP A 66 7.77 -1.27 0.40
N VAL A 67 9.08 -1.07 0.61
CA VAL A 67 9.61 0.18 1.19
C VAL A 67 10.09 1.11 0.08
N ILE A 68 9.65 2.37 0.11
CA ILE A 68 10.01 3.36 -0.91
C ILE A 68 10.76 4.54 -0.26
N ILE A 69 11.85 4.98 -0.91
CA ILE A 69 12.51 6.26 -0.60
C ILE A 69 11.97 7.32 -1.55
N MET A 70 11.40 8.37 -0.98
CA MET A 70 11.05 9.60 -1.67
C MET A 70 12.11 10.66 -1.35
N SER A 71 12.88 11.08 -2.35
CA SER A 71 13.82 12.18 -2.17
C SER A 71 13.11 13.51 -2.37
N LEU A 72 13.33 14.46 -1.45
CA LEU A 72 12.82 15.83 -1.56
C LEU A 72 13.36 16.54 -2.79
N ASP A 73 14.57 16.15 -3.22
CA ASP A 73 15.25 16.75 -4.36
C ASP A 73 14.47 16.54 -5.68
N SER A 74 13.64 15.51 -5.77
CA SER A 74 12.73 15.30 -6.92
C SER A 74 11.70 16.43 -7.08
N PHE A 75 11.41 17.18 -6.01
CA PHE A 75 10.35 18.18 -5.96
C PHE A 75 10.87 19.63 -6.12
N TYR A 76 12.10 19.84 -6.57
CA TYR A 76 12.56 21.17 -6.98
C TYR A 76 11.63 21.77 -8.03
N LYS A 77 11.33 23.06 -7.92
CA LYS A 77 10.54 23.80 -8.91
C LYS A 77 11.29 23.88 -10.24
N SER A 78 10.54 23.89 -11.35
CA SER A 78 11.08 24.23 -12.66
C SER A 78 11.57 25.68 -12.65
N LEU A 79 12.72 25.93 -13.27
CA LEU A 79 13.34 27.27 -13.30
C LEU A 79 12.86 28.05 -14.52
N ASN A 80 12.72 29.37 -14.35
CA ASN A 80 12.55 30.28 -15.49
C ASN A 80 13.89 30.45 -16.23
N PRO A 81 13.91 30.93 -17.50
CA PRO A 81 15.15 31.09 -18.28
C PRO A 81 16.25 31.88 -17.55
N GLU A 82 15.89 32.99 -16.90
CA GLU A 82 16.85 33.79 -16.12
C GLU A 82 17.41 33.05 -14.89
N GLN A 83 16.59 32.21 -14.24
CA GLN A 83 17.01 31.42 -13.08
C GLN A 83 17.87 30.24 -13.52
N HIS A 84 17.61 29.69 -14.70
CA HIS A 84 18.39 28.62 -15.32
C HIS A 84 19.81 29.10 -15.66
N GLU A 85 19.94 30.28 -16.26
CA GLU A 85 21.24 30.93 -16.50
C GLU A 85 22.01 31.22 -15.21
N ARG A 86 21.31 31.58 -14.13
CA ARG A 86 21.92 31.76 -12.81
C ARG A 86 22.32 30.43 -12.16
N ALA A 87 21.55 29.37 -12.37
CA ALA A 87 21.86 28.04 -11.86
C ALA A 87 23.13 27.47 -12.50
N HIS A 88 23.29 27.61 -13.83
CA HIS A 88 24.51 27.23 -14.54
C HIS A 88 25.75 28.03 -14.10
N ARG A 89 25.55 29.24 -13.57
CA ARG A 89 26.61 30.07 -12.99
C ARG A 89 26.85 29.85 -11.50
N ASP A 90 26.19 28.85 -10.89
CA ASP A 90 26.24 28.58 -9.45
C ASP A 90 25.71 29.74 -8.56
N GLU A 91 24.87 30.62 -9.11
CA GLU A 91 24.34 31.84 -8.47
C GLU A 91 22.86 31.70 -8.06
N TYR A 92 22.29 30.51 -8.18
CA TYR A 92 20.94 30.19 -7.74
C TYR A 92 20.95 29.40 -6.43
N ASN A 93 20.12 29.81 -5.48
CA ASN A 93 20.03 29.18 -4.17
C ASN A 93 19.01 28.03 -4.19
N PHE A 94 19.49 26.82 -4.46
CA PHE A 94 18.69 25.59 -4.32
C PHE A 94 18.45 25.20 -2.86
N ASP A 95 19.31 25.64 -1.94
CA ASP A 95 19.19 25.38 -0.51
C ASP A 95 18.25 26.42 0.17
N HIS A 96 17.19 26.89 -0.50
CA HIS A 96 16.13 27.71 0.11
C HIS A 96 14.80 26.94 0.10
N PRO A 97 13.96 27.00 1.16
CA PRO A 97 12.67 26.33 1.16
C PRO A 97 11.80 26.66 -0.06
N ASP A 98 11.88 27.89 -0.58
CA ASP A 98 11.11 28.32 -1.76
C ASP A 98 11.48 27.59 -3.06
N ALA A 99 12.65 26.96 -3.12
CA ALA A 99 13.07 26.16 -4.27
C ALA A 99 12.27 24.86 -4.39
N ILE A 100 11.63 24.41 -3.31
CA ILE A 100 10.83 23.18 -3.27
C ILE A 100 9.37 23.49 -3.58
N ASP A 101 8.75 22.61 -4.36
CA ASP A 101 7.32 22.63 -4.65
C ASP A 101 6.52 21.91 -3.56
N TRP A 102 6.32 22.62 -2.45
CA TRP A 102 5.61 22.10 -1.28
C TRP A 102 4.16 21.70 -1.57
N ASN A 103 3.51 22.36 -2.53
CA ASN A 103 2.12 22.06 -2.89
C ASN A 103 2.02 20.72 -3.60
N LEU A 104 2.86 20.50 -4.63
CA LEU A 104 2.93 19.22 -5.32
C LEU A 104 3.30 18.11 -4.34
N MET A 105 4.27 18.36 -3.46
CA MET A 105 4.69 17.35 -2.50
C MET A 105 3.60 16.97 -1.49
N ALA A 106 2.89 17.95 -0.94
CA ALA A 106 1.78 17.70 -0.01
C ALA A 106 0.63 16.96 -0.70
N GLU A 107 0.33 17.29 -1.96
CA GLU A 107 -0.64 16.56 -2.79
C GLU A 107 -0.22 15.10 -2.95
N LYS A 108 1.00 14.85 -3.45
CA LYS A 108 1.50 13.49 -3.74
C LYS A 108 1.62 12.63 -2.48
N LEU A 109 2.08 13.19 -1.35
CA LEU A 109 2.08 12.48 -0.07
C LEU A 109 0.66 12.19 0.44
N GLY A 110 -0.27 13.14 0.28
CA GLY A 110 -1.68 12.94 0.62
C GLY A 110 -2.33 11.85 -0.24
N GLU A 111 -2.05 11.81 -1.54
CA GLU A 111 -2.50 10.76 -2.45
C GLU A 111 -1.96 9.39 -2.04
N LEU A 112 -0.66 9.29 -1.73
CA LEU A 112 -0.05 8.07 -1.22
C LEU A 112 -0.69 7.63 0.10
N LYS A 113 -0.94 8.55 1.05
CA LYS A 113 -1.59 8.23 2.33
C LYS A 113 -3.03 7.73 2.15
N ASN A 114 -3.69 8.12 1.07
CA ASN A 114 -5.00 7.61 0.68
C ASN A 114 -4.94 6.32 -0.17
N GLY A 115 -3.75 5.71 -0.33
CA GLY A 115 -3.52 4.47 -1.08
C GLY A 115 -3.69 4.61 -2.60
N LYS A 116 -3.66 5.84 -3.14
CA LYS A 116 -3.72 6.07 -4.59
C LYS A 116 -2.35 5.82 -5.22
N LYS A 117 -2.34 5.46 -6.51
CA LYS A 117 -1.11 5.49 -7.32
C LYS A 117 -0.63 6.93 -7.49
N VAL A 118 0.67 7.14 -7.45
CA VAL A 118 1.26 8.49 -7.49
C VAL A 118 2.43 8.53 -8.46
N GLU A 119 2.50 9.58 -9.27
CA GLU A 119 3.61 9.83 -10.19
C GLU A 119 4.55 10.87 -9.58
N ILE A 120 5.81 10.48 -9.39
CA ILE A 120 6.84 11.35 -8.84
C ILE A 120 7.70 11.91 -9.97
N PRO A 121 7.90 13.23 -10.02
CA PRO A 121 8.78 13.84 -11.00
C PRO A 121 10.23 13.40 -10.82
N ILE A 122 10.96 13.26 -11.93
CA ILE A 122 12.41 13.05 -11.91
C ILE A 122 13.08 14.42 -12.12
N TYR A 123 14.02 14.78 -11.25
CA TYR A 123 14.77 16.03 -11.36
C TYR A 123 16.20 15.78 -11.83
N SER A 124 16.64 16.48 -12.88
CA SER A 124 18.02 16.41 -13.38
C SER A 124 18.86 17.51 -12.76
N PHE A 125 19.86 17.13 -11.97
CA PHE A 125 20.86 18.06 -11.43
C PHE A 125 21.83 18.61 -12.49
N LYS A 126 21.95 17.94 -13.64
CA LYS A 126 22.77 18.41 -14.77
C LYS A 126 22.07 19.52 -15.55
N GLU A 127 20.78 19.31 -15.81
CA GLU A 127 19.96 20.24 -16.60
C GLU A 127 19.27 21.30 -15.73
N HIS A 128 19.37 21.18 -14.40
CA HIS A 128 18.67 22.03 -13.43
C HIS A 128 17.15 22.15 -13.70
N GLN A 129 16.52 21.06 -14.15
CA GLN A 129 15.13 21.04 -14.60
C GLN A 129 14.47 19.69 -14.31
N ARG A 130 13.13 19.70 -14.18
CA ARG A 130 12.32 18.47 -14.15
C ARG A 130 12.29 17.82 -15.53
N MET A 131 12.40 16.50 -15.55
CA MET A 131 12.28 15.68 -16.75
C MET A 131 10.80 15.44 -17.09
N GLU A 132 10.50 15.09 -18.34
CA GLU A 132 9.15 14.64 -18.76
C GLU A 132 8.80 13.27 -18.18
N GLU A 133 9.81 12.44 -17.92
CA GLU A 133 9.66 11.13 -17.32
C GLU A 133 9.32 11.22 -15.82
N THR A 134 8.37 10.38 -15.39
CA THR A 134 7.97 10.25 -13.98
C THR A 134 8.16 8.83 -13.49
N THR A 135 8.44 8.68 -12.19
CA THR A 135 8.44 7.37 -11.54
C THR A 135 7.07 7.11 -10.90
N THR A 136 6.36 6.09 -11.36
CA THR A 136 5.08 5.69 -10.76
C THR A 136 5.32 4.85 -9.51
N LEU A 137 4.76 5.30 -8.39
CA LEU A 137 4.72 4.56 -7.14
C LEU A 137 3.35 3.93 -6.91
N TYR A 138 3.37 2.69 -6.43
CA TYR A 138 2.21 1.94 -5.97
C TYR A 138 2.33 1.75 -4.44
N GLY A 139 1.18 1.64 -3.76
CA GLY A 139 1.06 1.59 -2.29
C GLY A 139 2.21 0.89 -1.58
N ALA A 140 2.82 1.58 -0.61
CA ALA A 140 4.01 1.14 0.11
C ALA A 140 3.74 1.06 1.61
N ASN A 141 4.12 -0.07 2.20
CA ASN A 141 3.99 -0.29 3.63
C ASN A 141 4.78 0.74 4.44
N VAL A 142 5.95 1.16 3.91
CA VAL A 142 6.79 2.18 4.52
C VAL A 142 7.24 3.16 3.45
N VAL A 143 7.01 4.46 3.70
CA VAL A 143 7.46 5.55 2.84
C VAL A 143 8.47 6.39 3.62
N ILE A 144 9.72 6.40 3.15
CA ILE A 144 10.81 7.17 3.73
C ILE A 144 10.98 8.45 2.91
N LEU A 145 10.56 9.58 3.47
CA LEU A 145 10.84 10.89 2.91
C LEU A 145 12.21 11.37 3.40
N GLU A 146 13.17 11.58 2.49
CA GLU A 146 14.49 12.08 2.84
C GLU A 146 14.81 13.41 2.13
N GLY A 147 15.42 14.35 2.86
CA GLY A 147 15.78 15.65 2.29
C GLY A 147 16.29 16.64 3.32
N ILE A 148 16.95 17.71 2.88
CA ILE A 148 17.45 18.76 3.80
C ILE A 148 16.31 19.52 4.51
N PHE A 149 15.12 19.57 3.90
CA PHE A 149 13.93 20.24 4.43
C PHE A 149 12.76 19.28 4.71
N ALA A 150 13.01 17.99 4.90
CA ALA A 150 11.95 16.98 5.06
C ALA A 150 11.02 17.25 6.27
N LEU A 151 11.48 18.02 7.27
CA LEU A 151 10.72 18.38 8.47
C LEU A 151 10.44 19.90 8.55
N HIS A 152 10.50 20.62 7.42
CA HIS A 152 10.29 22.06 7.37
C HIS A 152 8.80 22.42 7.35
N ASP A 153 8.07 21.97 6.31
CA ASP A 153 6.66 22.30 6.11
C ASP A 153 5.75 21.56 7.11
N GLU A 154 4.84 22.30 7.74
CA GLU A 154 3.92 21.75 8.76
C GLU A 154 2.93 20.74 8.18
N ARG A 155 2.42 20.97 6.96
CA ARG A 155 1.46 20.08 6.31
C ARG A 155 2.09 18.71 6.09
N ILE A 156 3.36 18.68 5.68
CA ILE A 156 4.12 17.45 5.51
C ILE A 156 4.38 16.79 6.85
N ARG A 157 4.84 17.56 7.86
CA ARG A 157 5.10 17.03 9.20
C ARG A 157 3.90 16.31 9.81
N ASN A 158 2.69 16.85 9.60
CA ASN A 158 1.46 16.25 10.10
C ASN A 158 1.07 14.94 9.39
N LEU A 159 1.66 14.66 8.22
CA LEU A 159 1.46 13.39 7.51
C LEU A 159 2.42 12.29 7.98
N LEU A 160 3.57 12.66 8.56
CA LEU A 160 4.61 11.74 9.01
C LEU A 160 4.26 11.08 10.35
N ASP A 161 4.46 9.77 10.43
CA ASP A 161 4.29 9.00 11.67
C ASP A 161 5.54 9.06 12.55
N MET A 162 6.73 9.17 11.93
CA MET A 162 8.01 9.33 12.63
C MET A 162 8.87 10.40 11.96
N LYS A 163 9.49 11.26 12.77
CA LYS A 163 10.34 12.37 12.34
C LYS A 163 11.74 12.17 12.91
N VAL A 164 12.70 11.89 12.04
CA VAL A 164 14.09 11.63 12.38
C VAL A 164 14.96 12.77 11.88
N TYR A 165 15.82 13.29 12.74
CA TYR A 165 16.84 14.28 12.37
C TYR A 165 18.23 13.68 12.53
N ILE A 166 19.01 13.68 11.45
CA ILE A 166 20.39 13.23 11.46
C ILE A 166 21.30 14.40 11.83
N ASP A 167 21.87 14.33 13.04
CA ASP A 167 22.78 15.34 13.54
C ASP A 167 24.23 14.93 13.28
N THR A 168 24.99 15.82 12.66
CA THR A 168 26.37 15.58 12.25
C THR A 168 27.08 16.91 12.10
N ASP A 169 28.34 16.96 12.54
CA ASP A 169 29.13 18.18 12.53
C ASP A 169 29.28 18.76 11.11
N ALA A 170 29.27 20.09 11.03
CA ALA A 170 29.20 20.81 9.77
C ALA A 170 30.47 20.64 8.92
N ASP A 171 31.63 20.49 9.57
CA ASP A 171 32.91 20.20 8.95
C ASP A 171 32.96 18.81 8.32
N LEU A 172 32.44 17.79 9.01
CA LEU A 172 32.31 16.44 8.47
C LEU A 172 31.32 16.40 7.31
N CYS A 173 30.19 17.12 7.44
CA CYS A 173 29.23 17.29 6.35
C CYS A 173 29.86 17.94 5.12
N LEU A 174 30.66 19.01 5.31
CA LEU A 174 31.39 19.69 4.25
C LEU A 174 32.40 18.76 3.57
N ALA A 175 33.23 18.06 4.35
CA ALA A 175 34.22 17.12 3.83
C ALA A 175 33.57 16.01 2.97
N ARG A 176 32.44 15.47 3.42
CA ARG A 176 31.65 14.48 2.67
C ARG A 176 31.03 15.08 1.41
N ARG A 177 30.52 16.32 1.47
CA ARG A 177 29.96 17.03 0.31
C ARG A 177 31.02 17.28 -0.75
N ILE A 178 32.20 17.78 -0.37
CA ILE A 178 33.32 18.01 -1.29
C ILE A 178 33.69 16.71 -2.02
N ARG A 179 33.92 15.62 -1.26
CA ARG A 179 34.26 14.32 -1.86
C ARG A 179 33.20 13.80 -2.82
N ARG A 180 31.92 13.95 -2.49
CA ARG A 180 30.80 13.53 -3.33
C ARG A 180 30.68 14.39 -4.59
N ASP A 181 30.68 15.71 -4.45
CA ASP A 181 30.43 16.62 -5.56
C ASP A 181 31.60 16.61 -6.57
N ILE A 182 32.85 16.37 -6.14
CA ILE A 182 33.99 16.14 -7.06
C ILE A 182 33.84 14.80 -7.79
N LYS A 183 33.57 13.72 -7.05
CA LYS A 183 33.62 12.36 -7.60
C LYS A 183 32.39 11.99 -8.44
N GLU A 184 31.21 12.42 -8.02
CA GLU A 184 29.92 12.01 -8.61
C GLU A 184 29.31 13.09 -9.51
N ARG A 185 29.66 14.36 -9.31
CA ARG A 185 29.07 15.50 -10.05
C ARG A 185 30.09 16.31 -10.86
N GLU A 186 31.36 15.86 -10.89
CA GLU A 186 32.44 16.47 -11.68
C GLU A 186 32.63 17.98 -11.43
N ARG A 187 32.40 18.43 -10.18
CA ARG A 187 32.54 19.85 -9.80
C ARG A 187 33.94 20.19 -9.29
N ASP A 188 34.32 21.45 -9.50
CA ASP A 188 35.55 22.03 -8.97
C ASP A 188 35.43 22.38 -7.47
N ILE A 189 36.55 22.26 -6.74
CA ILE A 189 36.61 22.47 -5.28
C ILE A 189 36.25 23.92 -4.92
N ASP A 190 36.78 24.90 -5.66
CA ASP A 190 36.56 26.31 -5.34
C ASP A 190 35.10 26.71 -5.60
N SER A 191 34.48 26.17 -6.67
CA SER A 191 33.04 26.31 -6.92
C SER A 191 32.20 25.75 -5.77
N VAL A 192 32.52 24.53 -5.29
CA VAL A 192 31.79 23.89 -4.18
C VAL A 192 31.93 24.70 -2.89
N LEU A 193 33.12 25.18 -2.56
CA LEU A 193 33.36 26.00 -1.36
C LEU A 193 32.65 27.35 -1.44
N LYS A 194 32.72 28.02 -2.60
CA LYS A 194 32.01 29.28 -2.84
C LYS A 194 30.50 29.11 -2.66
N GLN A 195 29.92 28.07 -3.26
CA GLN A 195 28.48 27.77 -3.11
C GLN A 195 28.14 27.43 -1.65
N TYR A 196 29.00 26.67 -0.97
CA TYR A 196 28.77 26.28 0.40
C TYR A 196 28.71 27.48 1.35
N LEU A 197 29.68 28.39 1.24
CA LEU A 197 29.73 29.59 2.08
C LEU A 197 28.62 30.59 1.75
N ALA A 198 28.29 30.75 0.47
CA ALA A 198 27.28 31.71 0.02
C ALA A 198 25.85 31.28 0.35
N PHE A 199 25.52 29.99 0.18
CA PHE A 199 24.14 29.52 0.20
C PHE A 199 23.89 28.40 1.22
N VAL A 200 24.72 27.36 1.22
CA VAL A 200 24.47 26.13 1.99
C VAL A 200 24.60 26.37 3.49
N LYS A 201 25.67 27.03 3.94
CA LYS A 201 25.91 27.29 5.36
C LYS A 201 24.81 28.21 5.96
N PRO A 202 24.47 29.37 5.35
CA PRO A 202 23.34 30.17 5.81
C PRO A 202 22.02 29.37 5.85
N SER A 203 21.80 28.50 4.87
CA SER A 203 20.61 27.64 4.85
C SER A 203 20.59 26.63 5.99
N ILE A 204 21.74 26.02 6.29
CA ILE A 204 21.87 25.07 7.40
C ILE A 204 21.47 25.75 8.71
N ASP A 205 21.97 26.96 8.95
CA ASP A 205 21.74 27.67 10.21
C ASP A 205 20.29 28.21 10.31
N ASN A 206 19.74 28.73 9.22
CA ASN A 206 18.43 29.39 9.22
C ASN A 206 17.24 28.44 9.01
N TYR A 207 17.43 27.33 8.29
CA TYR A 207 16.33 26.48 7.83
C TYR A 207 16.51 25.00 8.15
N VAL A 208 17.73 24.45 8.08
CA VAL A 208 17.96 23.01 8.33
C VAL A 208 18.02 22.69 9.83
N ARG A 209 18.95 23.30 10.56
CA ARG A 209 19.15 23.07 11.99
C ARG A 209 17.92 23.35 12.85
N PRO A 210 17.12 24.41 12.57
CA PRO A 210 15.88 24.64 13.33
C PRO A 210 14.85 23.52 13.22
N GLN A 211 14.93 22.62 12.22
CA GLN A 211 14.04 21.46 12.12
C GLN A 211 14.31 20.41 13.20
N GLN A 212 15.45 20.44 13.88
CA GLN A 212 15.77 19.52 14.98
C GLN A 212 14.70 19.55 16.08
N LYS A 213 14.07 20.71 16.33
CA LYS A 213 12.97 20.87 17.31
C LYS A 213 11.68 20.14 16.91
N ASN A 214 11.53 19.80 15.62
CA ASN A 214 10.36 19.13 15.07
C ASN A 214 10.54 17.60 15.02
N ALA A 215 11.72 17.09 15.38
CA ALA A 215 12.05 15.67 15.30
C ALA A 215 11.63 14.92 16.57
N ASP A 216 11.14 13.69 16.38
CA ASP A 216 10.85 12.77 17.48
C ASP A 216 12.15 12.08 17.94
N VAL A 217 13.08 11.83 17.01
CA VAL A 217 14.37 11.17 17.28
C VAL A 217 15.51 11.94 16.62
N ILE A 218 16.57 12.18 17.38
CA ILE A 218 17.83 12.74 16.88
C ILE A 218 18.85 11.61 16.82
N VAL A 219 19.39 11.35 15.63
CA VAL A 219 20.43 10.34 15.41
C VAL A 219 21.76 11.06 15.21
N PRO A 220 22.67 11.01 16.19
CA PRO A 220 23.98 11.60 16.04
C PRO A 220 24.88 10.66 15.21
N TRP A 221 25.86 11.21 14.49
CA TRP A 221 26.87 10.45 13.73
C TRP A 221 26.28 9.49 12.70
N GLY A 222 25.35 9.97 11.87
CA GLY A 222 24.41 9.16 11.08
C GLY A 222 24.93 7.86 10.45
N THR A 223 26.11 7.87 9.81
CA THR A 223 26.69 6.69 9.14
C THR A 223 27.36 5.66 10.05
N GLU A 224 27.72 6.06 11.26
CA GLU A 224 28.50 5.24 12.20
C GLU A 224 27.62 4.68 13.32
N ASN A 225 26.43 5.26 13.52
CA ASN A 225 25.52 4.90 14.58
C ASN A 225 24.55 3.77 14.18
N LEU A 226 25.10 2.57 13.99
CA LEU A 226 24.30 1.36 13.71
C LEU A 226 23.33 1.02 14.85
N ALA A 227 23.66 1.38 16.10
CA ALA A 227 22.77 1.16 17.24
C ALA A 227 21.47 1.97 17.10
N ALA A 228 21.55 3.23 16.70
CA ALA A 228 20.38 4.06 16.45
C ALA A 228 19.55 3.53 15.27
N VAL A 229 20.19 3.09 14.19
CA VAL A 229 19.48 2.47 13.06
C VAL A 229 18.69 1.25 13.52
N ARG A 230 19.30 0.34 14.30
CA ARG A 230 18.62 -0.84 14.84
C ARG A 230 17.42 -0.49 15.72
N LEU A 231 17.53 0.55 16.55
CA LEU A 231 16.41 1.02 17.37
C LEU A 231 15.26 1.57 16.50
N LEU A 232 15.57 2.32 15.45
CA LEU A 232 14.58 2.78 14.48
C LEU A 232 13.90 1.60 13.78
N VAL A 233 14.66 0.62 13.32
CA VAL A 233 14.14 -0.61 12.67
C VAL A 233 13.19 -1.35 13.61
N GLN A 234 13.59 -1.59 14.85
CA GLN A 234 12.74 -2.26 15.84
C GLN A 234 11.45 -1.50 16.11
N HIS A 235 11.52 -0.16 16.20
CA HIS A 235 10.34 0.65 16.39
C HIS A 235 9.38 0.56 15.19
N ILE A 236 9.90 0.65 13.96
CA ILE A 236 9.10 0.55 12.74
C ILE A 236 8.48 -0.85 12.64
N GLN A 237 9.25 -1.92 12.89
CA GLN A 237 8.74 -3.30 12.89
C GLN A 237 7.62 -3.47 13.92
N ARG A 238 7.78 -2.91 15.12
CA ARG A 238 6.74 -2.91 16.14
C ARG A 238 5.49 -2.15 15.69
N ALA A 239 5.64 -0.96 15.12
CA ALA A 239 4.51 -0.18 14.61
C ALA A 239 3.76 -0.91 13.48
N LEU A 240 4.49 -1.58 12.58
CA LEU A 240 3.90 -2.42 11.54
C LEU A 240 3.17 -3.63 12.14
N SER A 241 3.75 -4.28 13.15
CA SER A 241 3.13 -5.41 13.85
C SER A 241 1.84 -5.02 14.58
N GLU A 242 1.86 -3.92 15.34
CA GLU A 242 0.68 -3.39 16.04
C GLU A 242 -0.45 -3.04 15.06
N ARG A 243 -0.12 -2.47 13.89
CA ARG A 243 -1.09 -2.22 12.81
C ARG A 243 -1.64 -3.51 12.21
N SER A 244 -0.78 -4.51 11.96
CA SER A 244 -1.19 -5.83 11.46
C SER A 244 -2.16 -6.51 12.44
N ASP A 245 -1.88 -6.42 13.76
CA ASP A 245 -2.76 -6.96 14.80
C ASP A 245 -4.11 -6.24 14.84
N LEU A 246 -4.13 -4.90 14.76
CA LEU A 246 -5.37 -4.11 14.66
C LEU A 246 -6.18 -4.48 13.42
N HIS A 247 -5.53 -4.68 12.28
CA HIS A 247 -6.20 -5.12 11.05
C HIS A 247 -6.77 -6.53 11.19
N ARG A 248 -6.03 -7.46 11.80
CA ARG A 248 -6.51 -8.83 12.11
C ARG A 248 -7.70 -8.81 13.06
N GLU A 249 -7.68 -7.96 14.08
CA GLU A 249 -8.83 -7.74 14.95
C GLU A 249 -10.02 -7.15 14.20
N GLY A 250 -9.80 -6.19 13.29
CA GLY A 250 -10.82 -5.63 12.41
C GLY A 250 -11.50 -6.70 11.56
N LEU A 251 -10.70 -7.58 10.94
CA LEU A 251 -11.20 -8.74 10.18
C LEU A 251 -12.00 -9.70 11.07
N LYS A 252 -11.51 -10.02 12.27
CA LYS A 252 -12.24 -10.86 13.23
C LYS A 252 -13.54 -10.22 13.69
N LYS A 253 -13.57 -8.90 13.92
CA LYS A 253 -14.77 -8.14 14.30
C LYS A 253 -15.78 -8.09 13.16
N LEU A 254 -15.32 -7.92 11.91
CA LEU A 254 -16.17 -8.01 10.71
C LEU A 254 -16.82 -9.39 10.61
N GLY A 255 -16.04 -10.46 10.78
CA GLY A 255 -16.57 -11.83 10.79
C GLY A 255 -17.53 -12.09 11.95
N LYS A 256 -17.23 -11.64 13.17
CA LYS A 256 -18.07 -11.90 14.37
C LYS A 256 -19.35 -11.06 14.43
N ARG A 257 -19.35 -9.84 13.86
CA ARG A 257 -20.54 -8.97 13.82
C ARG A 257 -21.63 -9.48 12.86
N CYS A 258 -21.29 -10.40 11.97
CA CYS A 258 -22.23 -11.06 11.10
C CYS A 258 -22.81 -12.28 11.84
N SER A 259 -23.77 -12.05 12.74
CA SER A 259 -24.40 -13.07 13.59
C SER A 259 -24.95 -14.25 12.79
N GLU A 260 -24.94 -15.46 13.36
CA GLU A 260 -25.56 -16.66 12.78
C GLU A 260 -27.01 -16.44 12.32
N ASP A 261 -27.73 -15.52 12.98
CA ASP A 261 -29.13 -15.14 12.69
C ASP A 261 -29.35 -14.24 11.45
N GLU A 262 -28.30 -13.67 10.85
CA GLU A 262 -28.46 -12.92 9.59
C GLU A 262 -28.56 -13.92 8.43
N GLY A 263 -29.68 -13.94 7.72
CA GLY A 263 -29.85 -14.77 6.52
C GLY A 263 -28.74 -14.57 5.48
N ILE A 264 -28.72 -15.45 4.49
CA ILE A 264 -27.79 -15.32 3.36
C ILE A 264 -28.05 -13.98 2.65
N PRO A 265 -27.00 -13.18 2.33
CA PRO A 265 -27.16 -11.92 1.60
C PRO A 265 -27.78 -12.09 0.20
N ASP A 266 -28.63 -11.16 -0.22
CA ASP A 266 -29.35 -11.20 -1.51
C ASP A 266 -28.44 -11.21 -2.76
N ASN A 267 -27.19 -10.74 -2.61
CA ASN A 267 -26.19 -10.72 -3.67
C ASN A 267 -25.44 -12.06 -3.83
N VAL A 268 -25.84 -13.12 -3.11
CA VAL A 268 -25.26 -14.46 -3.17
C VAL A 268 -26.22 -15.43 -3.85
N LEU A 269 -25.72 -16.17 -4.83
CA LEU A 269 -26.46 -17.22 -5.53
C LEU A 269 -25.82 -18.60 -5.28
N PHE A 270 -26.65 -19.59 -4.94
CA PHE A 270 -26.22 -20.99 -4.77
C PHE A 270 -26.70 -21.88 -5.90
N MET A 271 -25.83 -22.82 -6.30
CA MET A 271 -26.19 -23.86 -7.27
C MET A 271 -26.44 -25.25 -6.66
N HIS A 272 -26.19 -25.43 -5.35
CA HIS A 272 -26.35 -26.70 -4.62
C HIS A 272 -25.75 -27.90 -5.38
N SER A 273 -24.42 -27.91 -5.54
CA SER A 273 -23.71 -29.00 -6.23
C SER A 273 -23.03 -29.95 -5.25
N VAL A 274 -23.17 -31.27 -5.44
CA VAL A 274 -22.52 -32.33 -4.65
C VAL A 274 -20.99 -32.32 -4.92
N VAL A 275 -20.25 -31.45 -4.24
CA VAL A 275 -18.77 -31.46 -4.23
C VAL A 275 -18.21 -32.04 -2.93
N SER A 276 -19.07 -32.18 -1.92
CA SER A 276 -18.72 -32.49 -0.53
C SER A 276 -18.52 -33.98 -0.21
N ASP A 277 -18.74 -34.91 -1.14
CA ASP A 277 -18.51 -36.33 -0.87
C ASP A 277 -17.01 -36.66 -0.90
N GLN A 278 -16.42 -36.86 0.29
CA GLN A 278 -15.01 -37.19 0.51
C GLN A 278 -14.59 -38.56 -0.05
N SER A 279 -15.51 -39.33 -0.63
CA SER A 279 -15.22 -40.62 -1.27
C SER A 279 -14.54 -40.50 -2.65
N PHE A 280 -14.46 -39.31 -3.23
CA PHE A 280 -13.83 -39.09 -4.53
C PHE A 280 -12.31 -38.87 -4.44
N CYS A 281 -11.55 -39.83 -4.98
CA CYS A 281 -10.08 -39.78 -5.09
C CYS A 281 -9.62 -39.45 -6.52
N GLY A 282 -8.56 -38.65 -6.66
CA GLY A 282 -7.75 -38.52 -7.89
C GLY A 282 -8.40 -37.78 -9.07
N ASP A 283 -8.09 -38.22 -10.29
CA ASP A 283 -8.46 -37.58 -11.56
C ASP A 283 -9.98 -37.39 -11.76
N LYS A 284 -10.78 -38.28 -11.17
CA LYS A 284 -12.25 -38.19 -11.24
C LYS A 284 -12.75 -36.95 -10.51
N TYR A 285 -12.17 -36.61 -9.36
CA TYR A 285 -12.53 -35.42 -8.60
C TYR A 285 -12.25 -34.15 -9.40
N MET A 286 -11.10 -34.08 -10.08
CA MET A 286 -10.76 -32.96 -10.97
C MET A 286 -11.75 -32.84 -12.14
N LEU A 287 -12.13 -33.96 -12.77
CA LEU A 287 -13.12 -33.96 -13.86
C LEU A 287 -14.49 -33.41 -13.41
N TYR A 288 -14.97 -33.81 -12.22
CA TYR A 288 -16.23 -33.32 -11.68
C TYR A 288 -16.15 -31.84 -11.28
N LEU A 289 -15.06 -31.43 -10.64
CA LEU A 289 -14.82 -30.02 -10.30
C LEU A 289 -14.82 -29.13 -11.55
N GLU A 290 -14.18 -29.55 -12.64
CA GLU A 290 -14.18 -28.76 -13.87
C GLU A 290 -15.57 -28.65 -14.52
N ARG A 291 -16.41 -29.68 -14.40
CA ARG A 291 -17.81 -29.63 -14.85
C ARG A 291 -18.64 -28.66 -14.03
N ILE A 292 -18.47 -28.71 -12.71
CA ILE A 292 -19.15 -27.80 -11.79
C ILE A 292 -18.65 -26.38 -12.01
N ALA A 293 -17.35 -26.19 -12.27
CA ALA A 293 -16.78 -24.89 -12.62
C ALA A 293 -17.50 -24.31 -13.84
N ALA A 294 -17.69 -25.10 -14.90
CA ALA A 294 -18.40 -24.62 -16.09
C ALA A 294 -19.84 -24.21 -15.77
N LEU A 295 -20.58 -24.99 -14.99
CA LEU A 295 -21.96 -24.67 -14.59
C LEU A 295 -22.05 -23.39 -13.75
N VAL A 296 -21.17 -23.26 -12.75
CA VAL A 296 -21.10 -22.07 -11.88
C VAL A 296 -20.72 -20.83 -12.69
N LEU A 297 -19.82 -20.98 -13.66
CA LEU A 297 -19.40 -19.88 -14.53
C LEU A 297 -20.47 -19.51 -15.55
N GLU A 298 -21.18 -20.47 -16.15
CA GLU A 298 -22.33 -20.20 -17.03
C GLU A 298 -23.40 -19.41 -16.28
N ARG A 299 -23.74 -19.83 -15.06
CA ARG A 299 -24.70 -19.10 -14.24
C ARG A 299 -24.21 -17.72 -13.85
N ALA A 300 -22.91 -17.56 -13.60
CA ALA A 300 -22.30 -16.25 -13.35
C ALA A 300 -22.34 -15.34 -14.60
N LEU A 301 -22.34 -15.91 -15.80
CA LEU A 301 -22.43 -15.15 -17.06
C LEU A 301 -23.85 -14.67 -17.37
N ASP A 302 -24.89 -15.39 -16.92
CA ASP A 302 -26.29 -14.93 -17.03
C ASP A 302 -26.50 -13.56 -16.37
N ASP A 303 -25.71 -13.28 -15.34
CA ASP A 303 -25.76 -12.05 -14.57
C ASP A 303 -25.07 -10.86 -15.26
N SER A 304 -24.35 -11.10 -16.36
CA SER A 304 -23.72 -10.07 -17.20
C SER A 304 -24.74 -9.49 -18.18
N PRO A 305 -24.76 -8.16 -18.41
CA PRO A 305 -25.78 -7.50 -19.23
C PRO A 305 -25.79 -8.01 -20.67
N ASP A 306 -26.98 -8.26 -21.21
CA ASP A 306 -27.21 -8.58 -22.61
C ASP A 306 -27.66 -7.34 -23.40
N ARG A 307 -27.35 -7.31 -24.69
CA ARG A 307 -27.86 -6.37 -25.67
C ARG A 307 -28.70 -7.12 -26.70
N ASP A 308 -29.83 -6.53 -27.08
CA ASP A 308 -30.66 -7.08 -28.13
C ASP A 308 -29.98 -6.89 -29.49
N ILE A 309 -29.97 -7.95 -30.29
CA ILE A 309 -29.58 -7.91 -31.69
C ILE A 309 -30.85 -8.00 -32.52
N PRO A 310 -31.23 -6.92 -33.24
CA PRO A 310 -32.31 -7.01 -34.20
C PRO A 310 -31.88 -7.93 -35.34
N LEU A 311 -32.56 -9.06 -35.48
CA LEU A 311 -32.44 -9.94 -36.63
C LEU A 311 -33.61 -9.67 -37.58
N ASP A 312 -33.40 -9.88 -38.88
CA ASP A 312 -34.41 -9.66 -39.94
C ASP A 312 -35.52 -10.73 -39.96
N VAL A 313 -35.82 -11.31 -38.79
CA VAL A 313 -36.83 -12.34 -38.52
C VAL A 313 -37.62 -11.97 -37.27
N THR A 314 -38.73 -12.65 -36.98
CA THR A 314 -39.62 -12.38 -35.82
C THR A 314 -38.99 -12.66 -34.44
N TYR A 315 -37.69 -12.93 -34.38
CA TYR A 315 -36.97 -13.27 -33.16
C TYR A 315 -35.87 -12.23 -32.91
N THR A 316 -35.90 -11.60 -31.74
CA THR A 316 -34.83 -10.73 -31.24
C THR A 316 -33.80 -11.61 -30.54
N GLY A 317 -32.58 -11.66 -31.10
CA GLY A 317 -31.46 -12.35 -30.45
C GLY A 317 -30.87 -11.51 -29.32
N GLN A 318 -30.07 -12.14 -28.47
CA GLN A 318 -29.30 -11.46 -27.42
C GLN A 318 -27.83 -11.81 -27.52
N GLU A 319 -26.97 -10.83 -27.27
CA GLU A 319 -25.52 -11.00 -27.15
C GLU A 319 -25.04 -10.28 -25.90
N LYS A 320 -23.96 -10.77 -25.28
CA LYS A 320 -23.37 -10.12 -24.12
C LYS A 320 -22.90 -8.70 -24.47
N ALA A 321 -23.42 -7.71 -23.74
CA ALA A 321 -23.16 -6.30 -23.98
C ALA A 321 -21.74 -5.86 -23.57
N ALA A 322 -21.05 -6.65 -22.74
CA ALA A 322 -19.73 -6.32 -22.22
C ALA A 322 -18.75 -7.48 -22.35
N GLU A 323 -17.50 -7.15 -22.69
CA GLU A 323 -16.40 -8.10 -22.68
C GLU A 323 -16.14 -8.63 -21.26
N VAL A 324 -15.99 -9.94 -21.16
CA VAL A 324 -15.70 -10.63 -19.90
C VAL A 324 -14.21 -10.96 -19.82
N CYS A 325 -13.63 -10.82 -18.63
CA CYS A 325 -12.30 -11.34 -18.32
C CYS A 325 -12.33 -12.15 -17.01
N GLY A 326 -11.50 -13.18 -16.94
CA GLY A 326 -11.27 -13.93 -15.70
C GLY A 326 -10.10 -13.36 -14.93
N VAL A 327 -10.17 -13.38 -13.60
CA VAL A 327 -9.01 -13.15 -12.72
C VAL A 327 -9.00 -14.29 -11.70
N SER A 328 -7.96 -15.11 -11.71
CA SER A 328 -7.81 -16.18 -10.71
C SER A 328 -6.95 -15.73 -9.53
N ILE A 329 -7.35 -16.14 -8.33
CA ILE A 329 -6.51 -16.05 -7.13
C ILE A 329 -5.67 -17.34 -7.05
N PHE A 330 -4.36 -17.20 -7.17
CA PHE A 330 -3.43 -18.31 -7.08
C PHE A 330 -3.33 -18.80 -5.63
N ARG A 331 -3.29 -20.11 -5.35
CA ARG A 331 -3.30 -21.27 -6.27
C ARG A 331 -4.69 -21.79 -6.58
N ALA A 332 -5.59 -21.67 -5.61
CA ALA A 332 -6.81 -22.47 -5.58
C ALA A 332 -7.82 -22.07 -6.67
N GLY A 333 -7.85 -20.78 -7.04
CA GLY A 333 -8.65 -20.26 -8.14
C GLY A 333 -8.27 -20.78 -9.53
N ASN A 334 -7.07 -21.33 -9.72
CA ASN A 334 -6.69 -21.93 -11.00
C ASN A 334 -7.49 -23.19 -11.35
N ARG A 335 -8.20 -23.79 -10.38
CA ARG A 335 -9.15 -24.88 -10.65
C ARG A 335 -10.35 -24.42 -11.48
N LEU A 336 -10.80 -23.17 -11.29
CA LEU A 336 -11.90 -22.58 -12.04
C LEU A 336 -11.46 -22.08 -13.43
N LYS A 337 -10.15 -21.83 -13.61
CA LYS A 337 -9.57 -21.35 -14.89
C LYS A 337 -9.86 -22.30 -16.05
N ALA A 338 -9.70 -23.61 -15.82
CA ALA A 338 -9.98 -24.63 -16.84
C ALA A 338 -11.47 -24.66 -17.23
N GLY A 339 -12.36 -24.51 -16.25
CA GLY A 339 -13.81 -24.36 -16.49
C GLY A 339 -14.12 -23.11 -17.33
N LEU A 340 -13.51 -21.98 -16.99
CA LEU A 340 -13.73 -20.72 -17.70
C LEU A 340 -13.29 -20.79 -19.16
N GLN A 341 -12.14 -21.40 -19.44
CA GLN A 341 -11.65 -21.56 -20.82
C GLN A 341 -12.51 -22.51 -21.66
N ARG A 342 -13.27 -23.42 -21.03
CA ARG A 342 -14.23 -24.28 -21.72
C ARG A 342 -15.50 -23.51 -22.11
N VAL A 343 -15.99 -22.65 -21.21
CA VAL A 343 -17.18 -21.83 -21.45
C VAL A 343 -16.87 -20.69 -22.43
N LEU A 344 -15.73 -20.00 -22.23
CA LEU A 344 -15.29 -18.87 -23.05
C LEU A 344 -13.92 -19.15 -23.68
N ARG A 345 -13.91 -19.50 -24.98
CA ARG A 345 -12.69 -19.89 -25.71
C ARG A 345 -11.64 -18.78 -25.87
N GLN A 346 -12.03 -17.50 -25.84
CA GLN A 346 -11.15 -16.35 -26.09
C GLN A 346 -11.15 -15.34 -24.92
N VAL A 347 -11.22 -15.83 -23.69
CA VAL A 347 -11.22 -14.98 -22.49
C VAL A 347 -9.79 -14.58 -22.08
N SER A 348 -9.58 -13.29 -21.82
CA SER A 348 -8.34 -12.82 -21.18
C SER A 348 -8.37 -13.20 -19.70
N ILE A 349 -7.32 -13.86 -19.21
CA ILE A 349 -7.24 -14.32 -17.82
C ILE A 349 -6.05 -13.65 -17.13
N GLY A 350 -6.34 -12.88 -16.09
CA GLY A 350 -5.36 -12.38 -15.14
C GLY A 350 -5.16 -13.33 -13.96
N GLU A 351 -4.09 -13.11 -13.21
CA GLU A 351 -3.72 -13.88 -12.03
C GLU A 351 -3.27 -12.94 -10.91
N LEU A 352 -3.75 -13.21 -9.70
CA LEU A 352 -3.35 -12.52 -8.47
C LEU A 352 -2.73 -13.54 -7.52
N VAL A 353 -1.54 -13.25 -7.01
CA VAL A 353 -0.88 -14.09 -5.99
C VAL A 353 -1.05 -13.41 -4.64
N ILE A 354 -2.03 -13.89 -3.87
CA ILE A 354 -2.33 -13.38 -2.53
C ILE A 354 -2.19 -14.53 -1.55
N GLU A 355 -1.28 -14.40 -0.59
CA GLU A 355 -1.01 -15.43 0.42
C GLU A 355 -1.02 -14.79 1.80
N HIS A 356 -1.37 -15.57 2.83
CA HIS A 356 -1.23 -15.12 4.20
C HIS A 356 0.25 -15.16 4.59
N ASN A 357 0.72 -14.08 5.21
CA ASN A 357 2.02 -14.06 5.83
C ASN A 357 2.07 -15.14 6.93
N PRO A 358 3.08 -16.02 6.95
CA PRO A 358 3.16 -17.13 7.92
C PRO A 358 3.35 -16.66 9.37
N GLU A 359 3.95 -15.50 9.58
CA GLU A 359 4.20 -14.92 10.91
C GLU A 359 2.99 -14.12 11.39
N THR A 360 2.39 -13.30 10.53
CA THR A 360 1.32 -12.37 10.93
C THR A 360 -0.09 -12.86 10.56
N GLY A 361 -0.23 -13.89 9.74
CA GLY A 361 -1.54 -14.34 9.24
C GLY A 361 -2.31 -13.28 8.45
N GLU A 362 -1.66 -12.21 8.01
CA GLU A 362 -2.26 -11.12 7.24
C GLU A 362 -2.13 -11.41 5.74
N PRO A 363 -3.17 -11.18 4.91
CA PRO A 363 -3.06 -11.41 3.47
C PRO A 363 -2.11 -10.39 2.80
N GLN A 364 -1.20 -10.85 1.94
CA GLN A 364 -0.20 -10.04 1.25
C GLN A 364 -0.22 -10.29 -0.26
N LEU A 365 -0.02 -9.21 -1.04
CA LEU A 365 0.01 -9.28 -2.50
C LEU A 365 1.47 -9.50 -2.91
N HIS A 366 1.77 -10.70 -3.41
CA HIS A 366 3.11 -11.04 -3.86
C HIS A 366 3.32 -10.70 -5.33
N ASP A 367 2.32 -10.97 -6.17
CA ASP A 367 2.39 -10.71 -7.60
C ASP A 367 1.01 -10.40 -8.18
N ARG A 368 1.00 -9.65 -9.29
CA ARG A 368 -0.20 -9.31 -10.05
C ARG A 368 0.09 -9.34 -11.55
N ASN A 369 -0.71 -10.12 -12.27
CA ASN A 369 -0.75 -10.12 -13.72
C ASN A 369 -2.18 -9.86 -14.18
N ILE A 370 -2.52 -8.59 -14.40
CA ILE A 370 -3.88 -8.16 -14.72
C ILE A 370 -3.90 -7.61 -16.16
N PRO A 371 -4.92 -7.96 -16.99
CA PRO A 371 -5.06 -7.38 -18.33
C PRO A 371 -5.15 -5.84 -18.30
N SER A 372 -4.43 -5.16 -19.19
CA SER A 372 -4.33 -3.68 -19.22
C SER A 372 -5.68 -2.97 -19.40
N ASN A 373 -6.64 -3.58 -20.10
CA ASN A 373 -7.98 -3.01 -20.37
C ASN A 373 -9.07 -3.50 -19.39
N ILE A 374 -8.71 -3.94 -18.18
CA ILE A 374 -9.67 -4.55 -17.24
C ILE A 374 -10.77 -3.59 -16.75
N ALA A 375 -10.51 -2.29 -16.66
CA ALA A 375 -11.44 -1.31 -16.10
C ALA A 375 -12.82 -1.26 -16.80
N ASN A 376 -12.84 -1.57 -18.11
CA ASN A 376 -14.06 -1.54 -18.92
C ASN A 376 -14.76 -2.90 -19.04
N LYS A 377 -14.19 -3.96 -18.46
CA LYS A 377 -14.68 -5.35 -18.58
C LYS A 377 -15.52 -5.76 -17.39
N HIS A 378 -16.32 -6.81 -17.58
CA HIS A 378 -16.89 -7.58 -16.48
C HIS A 378 -15.87 -8.60 -15.99
N VAL A 379 -15.59 -8.60 -14.69
CA VAL A 379 -14.53 -9.40 -14.09
C VAL A 379 -15.11 -10.58 -13.33
N LEU A 380 -14.80 -11.80 -13.78
CA LEU A 380 -15.03 -13.03 -13.03
C LEU A 380 -13.83 -13.26 -12.11
N LEU A 381 -13.95 -12.88 -10.84
CA LEU A 381 -12.93 -13.12 -9.84
C LEU A 381 -13.11 -14.53 -9.27
N MET A 382 -12.12 -15.39 -9.42
CA MET A 382 -12.23 -16.82 -9.15
C MET A 382 -11.32 -17.26 -8.00
N ASP A 383 -11.91 -17.89 -7.00
CA ASP A 383 -11.20 -18.62 -5.93
C ASP A 383 -11.95 -19.92 -5.63
N SER A 384 -11.30 -20.97 -5.13
CA SER A 384 -12.01 -22.23 -4.91
C SER A 384 -12.90 -22.22 -3.67
N GLN A 385 -12.53 -21.42 -2.66
CA GLN A 385 -13.19 -21.41 -1.36
C GLN A 385 -13.20 -20.02 -0.72
N ILE A 386 -14.26 -19.69 0.02
CA ILE A 386 -14.30 -18.50 0.88
C ILE A 386 -14.44 -18.96 2.33
N ALA A 387 -13.39 -18.82 3.13
CA ALA A 387 -13.46 -19.05 4.58
C ALA A 387 -13.77 -17.74 5.34
N THR A 388 -12.74 -16.98 5.69
CA THR A 388 -12.86 -15.67 6.38
C THR A 388 -13.03 -14.49 5.44
N ALA A 389 -13.02 -14.74 4.12
CA ALA A 389 -13.01 -13.75 3.04
C ALA A 389 -11.82 -12.77 3.03
N SER A 390 -10.78 -12.92 3.86
CA SER A 390 -9.65 -11.96 3.90
C SER A 390 -8.92 -11.82 2.56
N ILE A 391 -8.68 -12.94 1.86
CA ILE A 391 -8.06 -12.95 0.52
C ILE A 391 -9.01 -12.36 -0.52
N ALA A 392 -10.30 -12.74 -0.48
CA ALA A 392 -11.32 -12.25 -1.41
C ALA A 392 -11.50 -10.73 -1.31
N LEU A 393 -11.58 -10.19 -0.08
CA LEU A 393 -11.66 -8.75 0.20
C LEU A 393 -10.47 -8.00 -0.42
N MET A 394 -9.28 -8.57 -0.25
CA MET A 394 -8.04 -8.02 -0.78
C MET A 394 -8.01 -8.04 -2.32
N ALA A 395 -8.40 -9.15 -2.94
CA ALA A 395 -8.44 -9.28 -4.39
C ALA A 395 -9.43 -8.29 -5.03
N ILE A 396 -10.64 -8.16 -4.48
CA ILE A 396 -11.63 -7.17 -4.95
C ILE A 396 -11.05 -5.77 -4.85
N ARG A 397 -10.39 -5.44 -3.73
CA ARG A 397 -9.77 -4.12 -3.56
C ARG A 397 -8.70 -3.84 -4.62
N VAL A 398 -7.84 -4.81 -4.93
CA VAL A 398 -6.84 -4.68 -5.99
C VAL A 398 -7.53 -4.38 -7.34
N LEU A 399 -8.64 -5.04 -7.66
CA LEU A 399 -9.39 -4.77 -8.90
C LEU A 399 -9.98 -3.35 -8.93
N LEU A 400 -10.56 -2.89 -7.82
CA LEU A 400 -11.08 -1.52 -7.71
C LEU A 400 -9.98 -0.47 -7.93
N ASP A 401 -8.77 -0.74 -7.39
CA ASP A 401 -7.61 0.15 -7.57
C ASP A 401 -7.11 0.18 -9.03
N HIS A 402 -7.43 -0.84 -9.83
CA HIS A 402 -7.20 -0.88 -11.29
C HIS A 402 -8.38 -0.29 -12.10
N GLY A 403 -9.33 0.38 -11.43
CA GLY A 403 -10.43 1.10 -12.07
C GLY A 403 -11.64 0.23 -12.42
N VAL A 404 -11.67 -1.03 -12.00
CA VAL A 404 -12.85 -1.90 -12.15
C VAL A 404 -13.96 -1.37 -11.24
N LYS A 405 -15.19 -1.28 -11.77
CA LYS A 405 -16.34 -0.89 -10.96
C LYS A 405 -16.88 -2.07 -10.18
N GLN A 406 -17.34 -1.82 -8.97
CA GLN A 406 -17.79 -2.85 -8.03
C GLN A 406 -18.96 -3.71 -8.57
N ASP A 407 -19.90 -3.09 -9.29
CA ASP A 407 -21.05 -3.72 -9.94
C ASP A 407 -20.69 -4.56 -11.18
N ARG A 408 -19.43 -4.51 -11.61
CA ARG A 408 -18.88 -5.32 -12.71
C ARG A 408 -18.04 -6.50 -12.22
N ILE A 409 -17.96 -6.72 -10.92
CA ILE A 409 -17.22 -7.84 -10.33
C ILE A 409 -18.21 -8.92 -9.92
N ILE A 410 -17.97 -10.14 -10.40
CA ILE A 410 -18.67 -11.35 -10.00
C ILE A 410 -17.65 -12.28 -9.36
N PHE A 411 -17.81 -12.56 -8.07
CA PHE A 411 -16.96 -13.49 -7.33
C PHE A 411 -17.50 -14.91 -7.51
N VAL A 412 -16.66 -15.83 -7.96
CA VAL A 412 -17.04 -17.22 -8.25
C VAL A 412 -16.25 -18.17 -7.36
N THR A 413 -16.96 -19.04 -6.63
CA THR A 413 -16.37 -20.02 -5.72
C THR A 413 -17.11 -21.37 -5.72
N PHE A 414 -16.41 -22.45 -5.39
CA PHE A 414 -17.07 -23.74 -5.18
C PHE A 414 -17.72 -23.80 -3.80
N THR A 415 -16.96 -23.52 -2.76
CA THR A 415 -17.44 -23.57 -1.37
C THR A 415 -17.35 -22.19 -0.72
N ALA A 416 -18.28 -21.90 0.17
CA ALA A 416 -18.25 -20.66 0.92
C ALA A 416 -18.81 -20.84 2.32
N CYS A 417 -18.13 -20.29 3.31
CA CYS A 417 -18.62 -20.20 4.66
C CYS A 417 -19.57 -18.99 4.79
N PRO A 418 -20.72 -19.13 5.50
CA PRO A 418 -21.66 -18.03 5.72
C PRO A 418 -20.99 -16.76 6.28
N GLN A 419 -20.06 -16.93 7.23
CA GLN A 419 -19.32 -15.82 7.82
C GLN A 419 -18.52 -15.02 6.79
N GLY A 420 -17.81 -15.71 5.89
CA GLY A 420 -17.03 -15.07 4.83
C GLY A 420 -17.92 -14.34 3.81
N LEU A 421 -19.05 -14.95 3.43
CA LEU A 421 -20.01 -14.33 2.51
C LEU A 421 -20.61 -13.04 3.07
N ARG A 422 -21.02 -13.04 4.34
CA ARG A 422 -21.55 -11.85 5.00
C ARG A 422 -20.48 -10.75 5.10
N ALA A 423 -19.25 -11.10 5.48
CA ALA A 423 -18.15 -10.14 5.52
C ALA A 423 -17.87 -9.52 4.14
N LEU A 424 -17.83 -10.34 3.09
CA LEU A 424 -17.62 -9.89 1.71
C LEU A 424 -18.75 -8.98 1.22
N SER A 425 -20.00 -9.37 1.47
CA SER A 425 -21.20 -8.63 1.03
C SER A 425 -21.39 -7.32 1.79
N LYS A 426 -21.05 -7.29 3.08
CA LYS A 426 -21.11 -6.08 3.89
C LYS A 426 -20.10 -5.02 3.44
N VAL A 427 -18.88 -5.45 3.14
CA VAL A 427 -17.83 -4.56 2.65
C VAL A 427 -18.11 -4.15 1.19
N PHE A 428 -18.52 -5.12 0.37
CA PHE A 428 -18.69 -4.92 -1.05
C PHE A 428 -20.11 -5.26 -1.54
N PRO A 429 -21.14 -4.47 -1.19
CA PRO A 429 -22.55 -4.82 -1.46
C PRO A 429 -22.95 -4.87 -2.94
N LYS A 430 -22.19 -4.23 -3.84
CA LYS A 430 -22.47 -4.27 -5.28
C LYS A 430 -21.78 -5.43 -6.00
N VAL A 431 -20.90 -6.16 -5.32
CA VAL A 431 -20.26 -7.36 -5.90
C VAL A 431 -21.25 -8.50 -5.82
N ARG A 432 -21.45 -9.19 -6.94
CA ARG A 432 -22.26 -10.41 -6.97
C ARG A 432 -21.39 -11.61 -6.63
N ILE A 433 -21.93 -12.56 -5.89
CA ILE A 433 -21.21 -13.75 -5.45
C ILE A 433 -21.98 -14.97 -5.94
N VAL A 434 -21.30 -15.87 -6.65
CA VAL A 434 -21.84 -17.16 -7.09
C VAL A 434 -21.03 -18.26 -6.40
N ALA A 435 -21.72 -19.04 -5.58
CA ALA A 435 -21.13 -20.13 -4.81
C ALA A 435 -21.79 -21.47 -5.18
N GLY A 436 -21.00 -22.53 -5.26
CA GLY A 436 -21.52 -23.88 -5.50
C GLY A 436 -22.29 -24.43 -4.30
N GLU A 437 -21.70 -24.31 -3.11
CA GLU A 437 -22.17 -24.92 -1.86
C GLU A 437 -21.83 -24.05 -0.63
N LEU A 438 -22.66 -24.15 0.41
CA LEU A 438 -22.38 -23.61 1.73
C LEU A 438 -21.68 -24.65 2.58
N ASP A 439 -20.57 -24.26 3.21
CA ASP A 439 -19.88 -25.09 4.19
C ASP A 439 -19.99 -24.43 5.57
N ASP A 440 -20.73 -25.07 6.47
CA ASP A 440 -20.98 -24.58 7.83
C ASP A 440 -19.76 -24.78 8.75
N GLU A 441 -18.78 -25.61 8.36
CA GLU A 441 -17.57 -25.82 9.15
C GLU A 441 -16.41 -24.94 8.65
N LEU A 442 -16.02 -23.96 9.47
CA LEU A 442 -14.66 -23.43 9.42
C LEU A 442 -13.72 -24.52 9.93
N VAL A 443 -13.39 -25.51 9.09
CA VAL A 443 -12.44 -26.55 9.50
C VAL A 443 -11.11 -25.85 9.78
N HIS A 444 -10.76 -25.75 11.07
CA HIS A 444 -9.46 -25.35 11.55
C HIS A 444 -8.41 -26.38 11.08
N LYS A 445 -8.03 -26.36 9.80
CA LYS A 445 -6.85 -27.06 9.29
C LYS A 445 -5.61 -26.22 9.59
N HIS A 446 -5.30 -26.11 10.87
CA HIS A 446 -3.94 -25.88 11.33
C HIS A 446 -3.56 -27.05 12.24
N ASN A 447 -2.76 -27.97 11.67
CA ASN A 447 -1.78 -28.86 12.28
C ASN A 447 -1.86 -30.33 11.82
N GLY A 448 -0.70 -30.83 11.32
CA GLY A 448 -0.38 -32.24 11.01
C GLY A 448 -0.52 -32.53 9.52
N SER A 449 0.54 -32.63 8.70
CA SER A 449 1.82 -33.31 8.89
C SER A 449 2.88 -32.69 7.99
#